data_AF-A0AAE3B080-F1
#
_entry.id   AF-A0AAE3B080-F1
#
_cell.length_a   1.000
_cell.length_b   1.000
_cell.length_c   1.000
_cell.angle_alpha   90.00
_cell.angle_beta   90.00
_cell.angle_gamma   90.00
#
_symmetry.space_group_name_H-M   'P 1'
#
loop_
_entity.id
_entity.type
_entity.pdbx_description
1 polymer ?
#
loop_
_entity_poly.entity_id
_entity_poly.type
_entity_poly.pdbx_seq_one_letter_code
_entity_poly.pdbx_strand_id
1 'polypeptide(L)'
;MMNVSERQKMETINTPYDDTFRTLLQDCPELVVPLINELFGTNYTGREVVVSNENEIFLRNPEGKKEKRVTDSNLTLISLKGISKR
;
A
#
# COMPACT_ATOMS: atom_id res chain seq x y z
N MET A 1 -31.02 2.25 -10.90
CA MET A 1 -30.27 1.68 -9.76
C MET A 1 -29.01 1.03 -10.32
N MET A 2 -27.82 1.47 -9.90
CA MET A 2 -26.56 0.92 -10.42
C MET A 2 -26.27 -0.45 -9.84
N ASN A 3 -25.78 -1.35 -10.70
CA ASN A 3 -25.51 -2.74 -10.36
C ASN A 3 -24.35 -2.83 -9.35
N VAL A 4 -24.34 -3.86 -8.49
CA VAL A 4 -23.29 -4.01 -7.45
C VAL A 4 -21.89 -4.06 -8.06
N SER A 5 -21.74 -4.69 -9.23
CA SER A 5 -20.50 -4.70 -10.02
C SER A 5 -20.12 -3.31 -10.55
N GLU A 6 -21.09 -2.47 -10.92
CA GLU A 6 -20.84 -1.09 -11.37
C GLU A 6 -20.45 -0.17 -10.22
N ARG A 7 -21.00 -0.38 -9.01
CA ARG A 7 -20.56 0.35 -7.81
C ARG A 7 -19.13 0.00 -7.42
N GLN A 8 -18.76 -1.28 -7.46
CA GLN A 8 -17.37 -1.71 -7.24
C GLN A 8 -16.42 -1.13 -8.30
N LYS A 9 -16.88 -1.01 -9.56
CA LYS A 9 -16.11 -0.43 -10.67
C LYS A 9 -15.97 1.10 -10.57
N MET A 10 -16.93 1.79 -9.96
CA MET A 10 -16.87 3.24 -9.67
C MET A 10 -16.02 3.56 -8.43
N GLU A 11 -15.97 2.67 -7.44
CA GLU A 11 -15.10 2.81 -6.26
C GLU A 11 -13.61 2.70 -6.61
N THR A 12 -13.24 1.96 -7.66
CA THR A 12 -11.86 1.81 -8.11
C THR A 12 -11.23 3.04 -8.77
N ILE A 13 -11.94 4.15 -8.95
CA ILE A 13 -11.46 5.32 -9.74
C ILE A 13 -11.24 6.59 -8.89
N ASN A 14 -11.31 6.51 -7.55
CA ASN A 14 -11.30 7.71 -6.69
C ASN A 14 -10.25 7.69 -5.57
N THR A 15 -9.18 6.90 -5.71
CA THR A 15 -8.09 6.86 -4.72
C THR A 15 -6.75 7.13 -5.38
N PRO A 16 -6.52 8.33 -5.95
CA PRO A 16 -5.29 8.61 -6.72
C PRO A 16 -4.02 8.45 -5.88
N TYR A 17 -4.08 8.71 -4.57
CA TYR A 17 -2.96 8.47 -3.66
C TYR A 17 -2.67 6.98 -3.46
N ASP A 18 -3.70 6.16 -3.30
CA ASP A 18 -3.53 4.70 -3.20
C ASP A 18 -3.11 4.09 -4.53
N ASP A 19 -3.62 4.58 -5.66
CA ASP A 19 -3.28 4.10 -6.99
C ASP A 19 -1.83 4.41 -7.33
N THR A 20 -1.37 5.64 -7.03
CA THR A 20 0.04 6.02 -7.21
C THR A 20 0.96 5.22 -6.29
N PHE A 21 0.59 5.00 -5.04
CA PHE A 21 1.34 4.17 -4.11
C PHE A 21 1.38 2.70 -4.56
N ARG A 22 0.26 2.17 -5.07
CA ARG A 22 0.16 0.82 -5.63
C ARG A 22 1.04 0.66 -6.86
N THR A 23 1.01 1.61 -7.79
CA THR A 23 1.90 1.64 -8.95
C THR A 23 3.37 1.70 -8.52
N LEU A 24 3.71 2.52 -7.53
CA LEU A 24 5.09 2.60 -7.02
C LEU A 24 5.58 1.26 -6.45
N LEU A 25 4.72 0.49 -5.77
CA LEU A 25 5.10 -0.78 -5.17
C LEU A 25 5.05 -1.98 -6.13
N GLN A 26 4.14 -1.97 -7.11
CA GLN A 26 3.90 -3.10 -8.00
C GLN A 26 4.63 -2.96 -9.33
N ASP A 27 4.57 -1.77 -9.94
CA ASP A 27 5.08 -1.54 -11.29
C ASP A 27 6.51 -0.97 -11.27
N CYS A 28 6.84 -0.16 -10.25
CA CYS A 28 8.14 0.53 -10.15
C CYS A 28 8.83 0.37 -8.77
N PRO A 29 8.95 -0.86 -8.20
CA PRO A 29 9.48 -1.07 -6.85
C PRO A 29 10.93 -0.56 -6.66
N GLU A 30 11.70 -0.45 -7.74
CA GLU A 30 13.06 0.10 -7.75
C GLU A 30 13.11 1.59 -7.36
N LEU A 31 12.01 2.33 -7.51
CA LEU A 31 11.92 3.75 -7.15
C LEU A 31 11.64 3.98 -5.66
N VAL A 32 11.18 2.96 -4.94
CA VAL A 32 10.79 3.06 -3.52
C VAL A 32 11.99 3.45 -2.66
N VAL A 33 13.14 2.79 -2.84
CA VAL A 33 14.33 3.03 -2.02
C VAL A 33 14.95 4.41 -2.29
N PRO A 34 15.17 4.84 -3.56
CA PRO A 34 15.58 6.21 -3.87
C PRO A 34 14.64 7.27 -3.29
N LEU A 35 13.33 7.07 -3.40
CA LEU A 35 12.34 8.00 -2.86
C LEU A 35 12.43 8.13 -1.34
N ILE A 36 12.57 7.02 -0.62
CA ILE A 36 12.71 7.02 0.84
C ILE A 36 14.03 7.65 1.29
N ASN A 37 15.11 7.42 0.54
CA ASN A 37 16.39 8.09 0.77
C ASN A 37 16.24 9.62 0.66
N GLU A 38 15.58 10.10 -0.39
CA GLU A 38 15.36 11.54 -0.62
C GLU A 38 14.43 12.17 0.42
N LEU A 39 13.27 11.53 0.69
CA LEU A 39 12.25 12.09 1.59
C LEU A 39 12.71 12.16 3.06
N PHE A 40 13.50 11.18 3.51
CA PHE A 40 13.85 11.03 4.93
C PHE A 40 15.35 11.22 5.20
N GLY A 41 16.16 11.61 4.20
CA GLY A 41 17.61 11.73 4.34
C GLY A 41 18.28 10.41 4.75
N THR A 42 17.73 9.29 4.29
CA THR A 42 18.27 7.95 4.58
C THR A 42 19.28 7.53 3.52
N ASN A 43 20.06 6.49 3.82
CA ASN A 43 21.11 5.99 2.92
C ASN A 43 21.01 4.47 2.77
N TYR A 44 19.80 4.01 2.43
CA TYR A 44 19.57 2.63 2.00
C TYR A 44 20.27 2.36 0.68
N THR A 45 20.71 1.11 0.51
CA THR A 45 21.61 0.72 -0.58
C THR A 45 20.92 0.45 -1.92
N GLY A 46 19.59 0.41 -1.93
CA GLY A 46 18.79 -0.07 -3.07
C GLY A 46 18.69 -1.59 -3.15
N ARG A 47 19.26 -2.31 -2.17
CA ARG A 47 19.21 -3.79 -2.07
C ARG A 47 18.24 -4.27 -0.99
N GLU A 48 17.59 -3.33 -0.31
CA GLU A 48 16.57 -3.59 0.68
C GLU A 48 15.37 -4.27 0.03
N VAL A 49 14.79 -5.25 0.73
CA VAL A 49 13.55 -5.87 0.29
C VAL A 49 12.40 -4.97 0.71
N VAL A 50 11.61 -4.52 -0.28
CA VAL A 50 10.37 -3.78 -0.06
C VAL A 50 9.24 -4.77 0.13
N VAL A 51 8.54 -4.70 1.26
CA VAL A 51 7.35 -5.51 1.54
C VAL A 51 6.16 -4.58 1.71
N SER A 52 5.16 -4.74 0.85
CA SER A 52 3.86 -4.07 0.99
C SER A 52 2.99 -4.82 2.00
N ASN A 53 2.35 -4.11 2.92
CA ASN A 53 1.37 -4.75 3.81
C ASN A 53 -0.06 -4.54 3.27
N GLU A 54 -0.98 -5.42 3.68
CA GLU A 54 -2.36 -5.40 3.20
C GLU A 54 -3.08 -4.11 3.63
N ASN A 55 -3.70 -3.44 2.66
CA ASN A 55 -4.38 -2.15 2.85
C ASN A 55 -5.89 -2.28 3.14
N GLU A 56 -6.41 -3.51 3.21
CA GLU A 56 -7.85 -3.77 3.29
C GLU A 56 -8.15 -4.73 4.43
N ILE A 57 -8.88 -4.24 5.44
CA ILE A 57 -9.38 -5.07 6.54
C ILE A 57 -10.86 -5.29 6.34
N PHE A 58 -11.28 -6.55 6.26
CA PHE A 58 -12.69 -6.94 6.25
C PHE A 58 -13.16 -7.17 7.69
N LEU A 59 -13.74 -6.13 8.29
CA LEU A 59 -14.36 -6.25 9.60
C LEU A 59 -15.77 -6.82 9.45
N ARG A 60 -16.13 -7.73 10.34
CA ARG A 60 -17.49 -8.24 10.42
C ARG A 60 -18.25 -7.35 11.41
N ASN A 61 -19.29 -6.66 10.95
CA ASN A 61 -20.13 -5.86 11.84
C ASN A 61 -20.94 -6.78 12.78
N PRO A 62 -21.58 -6.25 13.85
CA PRO A 62 -22.40 -7.06 14.77
C PRO A 62 -23.55 -7.82 14.10
N GLU A 63 -23.97 -7.40 12.91
CA GLU A 63 -25.02 -8.03 12.09
C GLU A 63 -24.47 -9.13 11.16
N GLY A 64 -23.16 -9.42 11.21
CA GLY A 64 -22.52 -10.46 10.41
C GLY A 64 -22.13 -10.04 8.99
N LYS A 65 -22.38 -8.80 8.59
CA LYS A 65 -22.02 -8.25 7.28
C LYS A 65 -20.53 -7.93 7.23
N LYS A 66 -19.87 -8.32 6.13
CA LYS A 66 -18.49 -7.91 5.85
C LYS A 66 -18.49 -6.45 5.42
N GLU A 67 -17.84 -5.59 6.19
CA GLU A 67 -17.52 -4.22 5.80
C GLU A 67 -16.04 -4.13 5.48
N LYS A 68 -15.73 -3.66 4.26
CA LYS A 68 -14.38 -3.34 3.84
C LYS A 68 -13.99 -2.01 4.48
N ARG A 69 -12.95 -2.01 5.30
CA ARG A 69 -12.26 -0.78 5.72
C ARG A 69 -10.94 -0.68 4.98
N VAL A 70 -10.80 0.43 4.25
CA VAL A 70 -9.51 0.85 3.69
C VAL A 70 -8.71 1.46 4.83
N THR A 71 -7.50 0.95 5.06
CA THR A 71 -6.52 1.55 5.97
C THR A 71 -5.60 2.48 5.18
N ASP A 72 -4.69 3.20 5.85
CA ASP A 72 -3.61 3.87 5.13
C ASP A 72 -2.61 2.81 4.62
N SER A 73 -2.21 2.96 3.35
CA SER A 73 -1.24 2.08 2.71
C SER A 73 0.10 2.14 3.45
N ASN A 74 0.72 0.98 3.72
CA ASN A 74 1.98 0.92 4.46
C ASN A 74 2.95 -0.14 3.89
N LEU A 75 4.25 0.11 4.09
CA LEU A 75 5.33 -0.74 3.60
C LEU A 75 6.40 -0.94 4.68
N THR A 76 7.23 -1.96 4.50
CA THR A 76 8.41 -2.22 5.33
C THR A 76 9.63 -2.39 4.44
N LEU A 77 10.72 -1.70 4.79
CA LEU A 77 12.03 -1.93 4.20
C LEU A 77 12.84 -2.88 5.08
N ILE A 78 13.30 -3.98 4.49
CA ILE A 78 14.15 -4.96 5.16
C ILE A 78 15.57 -4.81 4.63
N SER A 79 16.47 -4.27 5.46
CA SER A 79 17.89 -4.23 5.12
C SER A 79 18.55 -5.58 5.33
N LEU A 80 19.38 -6.00 4.36
CA LEU A 80 20.22 -7.19 4.46
C LEU A 80 21.24 -7.11 5.62
N LYS A 81 21.44 -5.93 6.22
CA LYS A 81 22.25 -5.73 7.44
C LYS A 81 21.50 -5.98 8.75
N GLY A 82 20.25 -6.46 8.70
CA GLY A 82 19.46 -6.84 9.88
C GLY A 82 18.83 -5.68 10.64
N ILE A 83 18.85 -4.46 10.09
CA ILE A 83 18.19 -3.29 10.70
C ILE A 83 16.92 -3.00 9.90
N SER A 84 15.77 -3.20 10.53
CA SER A 84 14.48 -2.75 10.03
C SER A 84 14.11 -1.46 10.79
N LYS A 85 13.75 -0.41 10.04
CA LYS A 85 13.11 0.79 10.60
C LYS A 85 11.62 0.69 10.29
N ARG A 86 10.79 0.75 11.34
CA ARG A 86 9.33 0.86 11.25
C ARG A 86 8.92 2.31 11.12
#